data_AF-A0A3D5AWD5-F1
#
_entry.id   AF-A0A3D5AWD5-F1
#
_cell.length_a   1.000
_cell.length_b   1.000
_cell.length_c   1.000
_cell.angle_alpha   90.00
_cell.angle_beta   90.00
_cell.angle_gamma   90.00
#
_symmetry.space_group_name_H-M   'P 1'
#
loop_
_entity.id
_entity.type
_entity.pdbx_description
1 polymer ?
#
loop_
_entity_poly.entity_id
_entity_poly.type
_entity_poly.pdbx_seq_one_letter_code
_entity_poly.pdbx_strand_id
1 'polypeptide(L)'
;MSLLFIAKLLVSALVIALASEIAKRDPFLGALLVALPLTSLLAMGWLFAETRDNALVTRFARDILLWVPVSLVFFVPFLLEARPRLGFVPNLLAGVALLAVTVWVVRRLLP
;
A
#
# COMPACT_ATOMS: atom_id res chain seq x y z
N MET A 1 0.51 -9.66 24.79
CA MET A 1 0.86 -8.73 23.68
C MET A 1 1.56 -7.52 24.27
N SER A 2 2.61 -6.99 23.64
CA SER A 2 3.24 -5.76 24.14
C SER A 2 2.32 -4.56 23.92
N LEU A 3 2.39 -3.54 24.80
CA LEU A 3 1.64 -2.29 24.64
C LEU A 3 1.95 -1.62 23.30
N LEU A 4 3.21 -1.69 22.87
CA LEU A 4 3.66 -1.20 21.57
C LEU A 4 2.94 -1.90 20.41
N PHE A 5 2.77 -3.22 20.47
CA PHE A 5 2.06 -3.98 19.43
C PHE A 5 0.58 -3.55 19.32
N ILE A 6 -0.08 -3.32 20.45
CA ILE A 6 -1.47 -2.83 20.47
C ILE A 6 -1.54 -1.42 19.86
N ALA A 7 -0.60 -0.54 20.21
CA ALA A 7 -0.52 0.81 19.63
C ALA A 7 -0.32 0.77 18.10
N LYS A 8 0.57 -0.10 17.60
CA LYS A 8 0.78 -0.30 16.15
C LYS A 8 -0.52 -0.69 15.45
N LEU A 9 -1.27 -1.61 16.04
CA LEU A 9 -2.53 -2.09 15.48
C LEU A 9 -3.59 -1.00 15.46
N LEU A 10 -3.78 -0.29 16.57
CA LEU A 10 -4.78 0.78 16.67
C LEU A 10 -4.49 1.95 15.73
N VAL A 11 -3.24 2.41 15.66
CA VAL A 11 -2.85 3.52 14.76
C VAL A 11 -3.02 3.12 13.30
N SER A 12 -2.61 1.90 12.92
CA SER A 12 -2.73 1.42 11.53
C SER A 12 -4.20 1.26 11.12
N ALA A 13 -5.03 0.68 11.99
CA ALA A 13 -6.46 0.54 11.75
C ALA A 13 -7.16 1.91 11.64
N LEU A 14 -6.78 2.86 12.49
CA LEU A 14 -7.33 4.22 12.46
C LEU A 14 -7.04 4.93 11.14
N VAL A 15 -5.82 4.80 10.59
CA VAL A 15 -5.47 5.40 9.29
C VAL A 15 -6.37 4.87 8.18
N ILE A 16 -6.56 3.54 8.11
CA ILE A 16 -7.42 2.91 7.09
C ILE A 16 -8.89 3.36 7.28
N ALA A 17 -9.38 3.34 8.52
CA ALA A 17 -10.75 3.74 8.85
C ALA A 17 -11.01 5.19 8.43
N LEU A 18 -10.15 6.14 8.84
CA LEU A 18 -10.27 7.55 8.49
C LEU A 18 -10.23 7.77 6.98
N ALA A 19 -9.28 7.14 6.27
CA ALA A 19 -9.20 7.26 4.82
C ALA A 19 -10.48 6.77 4.13
N SER A 20 -11.05 5.65 4.59
CA SER A 20 -12.30 5.11 4.06
C SER A 20 -13.53 5.99 4.36
N GLU A 21 -13.59 6.59 5.55
CA GLU A 21 -14.69 7.47 5.96
C GLU A 21 -14.64 8.82 5.24
N ILE A 22 -13.43 9.35 5.02
CA ILE A 22 -13.22 10.57 4.24
C ILE A 22 -13.60 10.33 2.79
N ALA A 23 -13.19 9.21 2.18
CA ALA A 23 -13.52 8.87 0.79
C ALA A 23 -15.04 8.83 0.50
N LYS A 24 -15.87 8.49 1.50
CA LYS A 24 -17.35 8.51 1.37
C LYS A 24 -17.92 9.93 1.25
N ARG A 25 -17.25 10.92 1.84
CA ARG A 25 -17.70 12.33 1.86
C ARG A 25 -17.00 13.17 0.80
N ASP A 26 -15.69 12.95 0.63
CA ASP A 26 -14.84 13.61 -0.35
C ASP A 26 -13.95 12.54 -1.02
N PRO A 27 -14.35 12.04 -2.19
CA PRO A 27 -13.60 11.02 -2.92
C PRO A 27 -12.19 11.45 -3.31
N PHE A 28 -11.97 12.75 -3.57
CA PHE A 28 -10.66 13.27 -3.95
C PHE A 28 -9.71 13.25 -2.74
N LEU A 29 -10.14 13.78 -1.60
CA LEU A 29 -9.33 13.73 -0.37
C LEU A 29 -9.13 12.30 0.11
N GLY A 30 -10.14 11.43 -0.02
CA GLY A 30 -10.01 10.01 0.28
C GLY A 30 -8.94 9.33 -0.58
N ALA A 31 -8.98 9.54 -1.90
CA ALA A 31 -7.97 9.00 -2.82
C ALA A 31 -6.58 9.56 -2.52
N LEU A 32 -6.46 10.86 -2.24
CA LEU A 32 -5.19 11.49 -1.87
C LEU A 32 -4.61 10.87 -0.60
N LEU A 33 -5.41 10.72 0.46
CA LEU A 33 -4.97 10.13 1.72
C LEU A 33 -4.52 8.67 1.57
N VAL A 34 -5.24 7.88 0.77
CA VAL A 34 -4.85 6.48 0.47
C VAL A 34 -3.58 6.42 -0.39
N ALA A 35 -3.38 7.38 -1.30
CA ALA A 35 -2.20 7.45 -2.16
C ALA A 35 -0.93 7.92 -1.43
N LEU A 36 -1.06 8.64 -0.30
CA LEU A 36 0.08 9.01 0.54
C LEU A 36 0.74 7.75 1.12
N PRO A 37 2.08 7.76 1.31
CA PRO A 37 2.83 6.62 1.84
C PRO A 37 2.66 6.47 3.37
N LEU A 38 1.44 6.55 3.89
CA LEU A 38 1.14 6.51 5.32
C LEU A 38 1.51 5.16 5.95
N THR A 39 1.22 4.06 5.26
CA THR A 39 1.58 2.71 5.73
C THR A 39 3.09 2.54 5.77
N SER A 40 3.80 2.99 4.74
CA SER A 40 5.26 3.01 4.69
C SER A 40 5.87 3.89 5.79
N LEU A 41 5.32 5.08 6.01
CA LEU A 41 5.75 6.01 7.06
C LEU A 41 5.63 5.36 8.45
N LEU A 42 4.47 4.75 8.74
CA LEU A 42 4.26 4.05 10.01
C LEU A 42 5.20 2.84 10.14
N ALA A 43 5.31 2.01 9.11
CA ALA A 43 6.18 0.83 9.13
C ALA A 43 7.65 1.21 9.37
N MET A 44 8.16 2.22 8.68
CA MET A 44 9.52 2.74 8.89
C MET A 44 9.71 3.32 10.28
N GLY A 45 8.74 4.10 10.78
CA GLY A 45 8.79 4.68 12.12
C GLY A 45 8.85 3.60 13.21
N TRP A 46 8.01 2.57 13.10
CA TRP A 46 8.01 1.43 14.02
C TRP A 46 9.30 0.61 13.92
N LEU A 47 9.78 0.35 12.71
CA LEU A 47 11.02 -0.38 12.47
C LEU A 47 12.20 0.35 13.11
N PHE A 48 12.29 1.67 12.93
CA PHE A 48 13.31 2.49 13.57
C PHE A 48 13.17 2.48 15.09
N ALA A 49 11.95 2.61 15.62
CA ALA A 49 11.71 2.64 17.06
C ALA A 49 12.22 1.37 17.76
N GLU A 50 12.07 0.20 17.12
CA GLU A 50 12.48 -1.10 17.67
C GLU A 50 13.94 -1.44 17.42
N THR A 51 14.49 -1.10 16.26
CA THR A 51 15.85 -1.52 15.87
C THR A 51 16.91 -0.44 16.11
N ARG A 52 16.51 0.84 16.10
CA ARG A 52 17.40 2.02 16.06
C ARG A 52 18.44 1.96 14.92
N ASP A 53 18.20 1.15 13.89
CA ASP A 53 19.12 0.94 12.78
C ASP A 53 18.77 1.85 11.59
N ASN A 54 19.54 2.92 11.43
CA ASN A 54 19.39 3.86 10.32
C ASN A 54 19.68 3.22 8.96
N ALA A 55 20.62 2.27 8.88
CA ALA A 55 20.99 1.64 7.62
C ALA A 55 19.86 0.71 7.14
N LEU A 56 19.25 -0.05 8.06
CA LEU A 56 18.08 -0.87 7.79
C LEU A 56 16.90 -0.04 7.30
N VAL A 57 16.56 1.05 8.01
CA VAL A 57 15.42 1.91 7.63
C VAL A 57 15.66 2.60 6.29
N THR A 58 16.90 3.04 6.01
CA THR A 58 17.25 3.64 4.71
C THR A 58 17.13 2.64 3.56
N ARG A 59 17.59 1.40 3.75
CA ARG A 59 17.42 0.33 2.76
C ARG A 59 15.95 0.03 2.54
N PHE A 60 15.17 -0.10 3.62
CA PHE A 60 13.74 -0.35 3.54
C PHE A 60 13.00 0.77 2.79
N ALA A 61 13.33 2.04 3.03
CA ALA A 61 12.77 3.16 2.28
C ALA A 61 13.07 3.09 0.77
N ARG A 62 14.31 2.74 0.40
CA ARG A 62 14.72 2.55 -1.00
C ARG A 62 13.98 1.39 -1.65
N ASP A 63 13.84 0.27 -0.93
CA ASP A 63 13.11 -0.89 -1.43
C ASP A 63 11.64 -0.53 -1.67
N ILE A 64 10.99 0.15 -0.71
CA ILE A 64 9.62 0.66 -0.88
C ILE A 64 9.51 1.52 -2.13
N LEU A 65 10.42 2.49 -2.33
CA LEU A 65 10.41 3.37 -3.50
C LEU A 65 10.46 2.59 -4.82
N LEU A 66 11.27 1.53 -4.89
CA LEU A 66 11.39 0.68 -6.08
C LEU A 66 10.15 -0.20 -6.30
N TRP A 67 9.52 -0.68 -5.22
CA TRP A 67 8.34 -1.54 -5.30
C TRP A 67 7.03 -0.75 -5.52
N VAL A 68 6.99 0.55 -5.23
CA VAL A 68 5.80 1.39 -5.50
C VAL A 68 5.38 1.36 -6.97
N PRO A 69 6.25 1.61 -7.97
CA PRO A 69 5.88 1.48 -9.38
C PRO A 69 5.34 0.10 -9.75
N VAL A 70 5.89 -0.96 -9.16
CA VAL A 70 5.42 -2.34 -9.38
C VAL A 70 4.01 -2.53 -8.82
N SER A 71 3.72 -1.95 -7.65
CA SER A 71 2.40 -2.04 -7.03
C SER A 71 1.33 -1.27 -7.81
N LEU A 72 1.70 -0.20 -8.53
CA LEU A 72 0.76 0.57 -9.36
C LEU A 72 0.12 -0.26 -10.47
N VAL A 73 0.75 -1.35 -10.91
CA VAL A 73 0.21 -2.27 -11.91
C VAL A 73 -1.13 -2.87 -11.47
N PHE A 74 -1.39 -2.99 -10.16
CA PHE A 74 -2.70 -3.38 -9.60
C PHE A 74 -3.86 -2.53 -10.14
N PHE A 75 -3.64 -1.24 -10.38
CA PHE A 75 -4.69 -0.32 -10.82
C PHE A 75 -5.00 -0.38 -12.31
N VAL A 76 -4.22 -1.13 -13.11
CA VAL A 76 -4.37 -1.18 -14.58
C VAL A 76 -5.76 -1.63 -15.02
N PRO A 77 -6.38 -2.71 -14.48
CA PRO A 77 -7.73 -3.10 -14.88
C PRO A 77 -8.77 -2.01 -14.62
N PHE A 78 -8.65 -1.30 -13.50
CA PHE A 78 -9.52 -0.16 -13.16
C PHE A 78 -9.31 1.03 -14.10
N LEU A 79 -8.06 1.29 -14.51
CA LEU A 79 -7.72 2.38 -15.44
C LEU A 79 -8.22 2.12 -16.86
N LEU A 80 -8.15 0.87 -17.33
CA LEU A 80 -8.58 0.47 -18.67
C LEU A 80 -10.10 0.35 -18.79
N GLU A 81 -10.82 0.23 -17.67
CA GLU A 81 -12.26 0.16 -17.66
C GLU A 81 -12.89 1.55 -17.91
N ALA A 82 -13.08 1.90 -19.18
CA ALA A 82 -13.69 3.18 -19.59
C ALA A 82 -15.17 3.33 -19.18
N ARG A 83 -15.86 2.21 -18.94
CA ARG A 83 -17.22 2.18 -18.39
C ARG A 83 -17.33 1.00 -17.42
N PRO A 84 -17.91 1.16 -16.22
CA PRO A 84 -17.99 0.12 -15.19
C PRO A 84 -18.93 -1.02 -15.61
N ARG A 85 -18.50 -1.86 -16.54
CA ARG A 85 -19.25 -2.98 -17.11
C ARG A 85 -18.92 -4.30 -16.40
N LEU A 86 -17.66 -4.46 -16.00
CA LEU A 86 -17.17 -5.61 -15.23
C LEU A 86 -17.51 -5.43 -13.74
N GLY A 87 -17.56 -4.19 -13.26
CA GLY A 87 -17.82 -3.88 -11.86
C GLY A 87 -16.59 -4.09 -10.96
N PHE A 88 -16.75 -3.80 -9.67
CA PHE A 88 -15.62 -3.74 -8.74
C PHE A 88 -14.91 -5.08 -8.53
N VAL A 89 -15.66 -6.17 -8.32
CA VAL A 89 -15.09 -7.47 -7.92
C VAL A 89 -14.20 -8.07 -9.01
N PRO A 90 -14.59 -8.12 -10.30
CA PRO A 90 -13.70 -8.64 -11.34
C PRO A 90 -12.43 -7.82 -11.53
N ASN A 91 -12.50 -6.48 -11.46
CA ASN A 91 -11.31 -5.63 -11.53
C ASN A 91 -10.38 -5.84 -10.34
N LEU A 92 -10.93 -6.03 -9.13
CA LEU A 92 -10.14 -6.35 -7.95
C LEU A 92 -9.38 -7.66 -8.14
N LEU A 93 -10.06 -8.72 -8.59
CA LEU A 93 -9.42 -10.02 -8.83
C LEU A 93 -8.36 -9.94 -9.94
N ALA A 94 -8.66 -9.26 -11.05
CA ALA A 94 -7.72 -9.05 -12.14
C ALA A 94 -6.49 -8.24 -11.68
N GLY A 95 -6.70 -7.19 -10.88
CA GLY A 95 -5.62 -6.36 -10.33
C GLY A 95 -4.72 -7.15 -9.39
N VAL A 96 -5.29 -7.94 -8.48
CA VAL A 96 -4.53 -8.83 -7.58
C VAL A 96 -3.73 -9.86 -8.38
N ALA A 97 -4.35 -10.51 -9.36
CA ALA A 97 -3.67 -11.49 -10.20
C ALA A 97 -2.52 -10.88 -11.00
N LEU A 98 -2.75 -9.71 -11.60
CA LEU A 98 -1.74 -8.99 -12.37
C LEU A 98 -0.57 -8.53 -11.49
N LEU A 99 -0.85 -8.02 -10.29
CA LEU A 99 0.18 -7.66 -9.32
C LEU A 99 1.01 -8.89 -8.92
N ALA A 100 0.37 -10.02 -8.60
CA ALA A 100 1.06 -11.24 -8.21
C ALA A 100 1.99 -11.76 -9.32
N VAL A 101 1.51 -11.79 -10.57
CA VAL A 101 2.32 -12.18 -11.73
C VAL A 101 3.49 -11.21 -11.92
N THR A 102 3.25 -9.91 -11.82
CA THR A 102 4.30 -8.89 -12.01
C THR A 102 5.37 -9.01 -10.94
N VAL A 103 5.00 -9.15 -9.67
CA VAL A 103 5.94 -9.37 -8.57
C VAL A 103 6.78 -10.63 -8.80
N TRP A 104 6.15 -11.71 -9.25
CA TRP A 104 6.85 -12.96 -9.56
C TRP A 104 7.83 -12.82 -10.72
N VAL A 105 7.46 -12.11 -11.79
CA VAL A 105 8.35 -11.83 -12.92
C VAL A 105 9.52 -10.96 -12.47
N VAL A 106 9.25 -9.84 -11.79
CA VAL A 106 10.28 -8.91 -11.31
C VAL A 106 11.28 -9.62 -10.40
N ARG A 107 10.80 -10.46 -9.47
CA ARG A 107 11.68 -11.26 -8.60
C ARG A 107 12.52 -12.31 -9.34
N ARG A 108 12.11 -12.75 -10.53
CA ARG A 108 12.91 -13.68 -11.34
C ARG A 108 13.93 -12.96 -12.22
N LEU A 109 13.69 -11.70 -12.57
CA LEU A 109 14.54 -10.91 -13.45
C LEU A 109 15.56 -10.07 -12.69
N LEU A 110 15.23 -9.65 -11.46
CA LEU A 110 16.19 -9.02 -10.56
C LEU A 110 17.03 -10.13 -9.87
N PRO A 111 18.37 -10.05 -9.94
CA PRO A 111 19.27 -11.03 -9.32
C PRO A 111 19.23 -11.02 -7.78
#